data_AF-A0A385BJB6-F1
#
_entry.id   AF-A0A385BJB6-F1
#
_cell.length_a   1.000
_cell.length_b   1.000
_cell.length_c   1.000
_cell.angle_alpha   90.00
_cell.angle_beta   90.00
_cell.angle_gamma   90.00
#
_symmetry.space_group_name_H-M   'P 1'
#
loop_
_entity.id
_entity.type
_entity.pdbx_description
1 polymer ?
#
loop_
_entity_poly.entity_id
_entity_poly.type
_entity_poly.pdbx_seq_one_letter_code
_entity_poly.pdbx_strand_id
1 'polypeptide(L)'
;MDKNNLTLGEAVTALKEGLRVRRSSWSGDKKFVFRQVPAEIPAEVVPKMQSLPQKVKDYFQGTFEDENKQIASIYYRDQLVLVGLSNSITSYSPSVSDTLAIDWEILD
;
A
#
# COMPACT_ATOMS: atom_id res chain seq x y z
N MET A 1 -21.80 -2.21 16.79
CA MET A 1 -20.49 -2.77 17.19
C MET A 1 -19.64 -1.61 17.63
N ASP A 2 -19.08 -1.64 18.83
CA ASP A 2 -18.06 -0.68 19.23
C ASP A 2 -16.89 -0.81 18.25
N LYS A 3 -16.59 0.25 17.48
CA LYS A 3 -15.56 0.25 16.42
C LYS A 3 -14.11 0.23 16.96
N ASN A 4 -13.94 -0.09 18.24
CA ASN A 4 -12.68 -0.11 18.95
C ASN A 4 -12.48 -1.49 19.56
N ASN A 5 -11.25 -2.01 19.47
CA ASN A 5 -10.82 -3.36 19.85
C ASN A 5 -11.08 -4.46 18.80
N LEU A 6 -10.76 -4.18 17.54
CA LEU A 6 -10.86 -5.14 16.45
C LEU A 6 -9.60 -6.01 16.36
N THR A 7 -9.77 -7.21 15.85
CA THR A 7 -8.67 -8.08 15.38
C THR A 7 -8.07 -7.55 14.07
N LEU A 8 -6.87 -8.03 13.70
CA LEU A 8 -6.33 -7.75 12.37
C LEU A 8 -7.26 -8.29 11.26
N GLY A 9 -7.96 -9.41 11.47
CA GLY A 9 -8.86 -9.98 10.45
C GLY A 9 -10.04 -9.06 10.10
N GLU A 10 -10.63 -8.44 11.12
CA GLU A 10 -11.68 -7.42 10.95
C GLU A 10 -11.12 -6.15 10.31
N ALA A 11 -9.94 -5.71 10.74
CA ALA A 11 -9.25 -4.57 10.12
C ALA A 11 -8.94 -4.83 8.62
N VAL A 12 -8.54 -6.05 8.25
CA VAL A 12 -8.33 -6.46 6.85
C VAL A 12 -9.62 -6.42 6.05
N THR A 13 -10.77 -6.73 6.66
CA THR A 13 -12.07 -6.60 6.00
C THR A 13 -12.35 -5.13 5.68
N ALA A 14 -12.16 -4.23 6.64
CA ALA A 14 -12.28 -2.78 6.43
C ALA A 14 -11.30 -2.26 5.36
N LEU A 15 -10.04 -2.74 5.37
CA LEU A 15 -9.04 -2.41 4.35
C LEU A 15 -9.48 -2.82 2.94
N LYS A 16 -10.15 -3.98 2.79
CA LYS A 16 -10.69 -4.43 1.50
C LYS A 16 -11.82 -3.53 1.00
N GLU A 17 -12.57 -2.93 1.91
CA GLU A 17 -13.62 -1.94 1.62
C GLU A 17 -13.07 -0.54 1.32
N GLY A 18 -11.75 -0.35 1.42
CA GLY A 18 -11.08 0.94 1.17
C GLY A 18 -11.06 1.86 2.39
N LEU A 19 -11.42 1.36 3.56
CA LEU A 19 -11.39 2.12 4.81
C LEU A 19 -9.96 2.18 5.38
N ARG A 20 -9.72 3.19 6.22
CA ARG A 20 -8.49 3.42 6.95
C ARG A 20 -8.59 2.75 8.31
N VAL A 21 -7.54 2.04 8.68
CA VAL A 21 -7.43 1.38 9.99
C VAL A 21 -6.16 1.79 10.70
N ARG A 22 -6.15 1.67 12.01
CA ARG A 22 -4.92 1.83 12.81
C ARG A 22 -5.00 0.98 14.07
N ARG A 23 -3.87 0.85 14.76
CA ARG A 23 -3.86 0.39 16.15
C ARG A 23 -4.10 1.56 17.10
N SER A 24 -4.86 1.34 18.17
CA SER A 24 -5.09 2.32 19.23
C SER A 24 -3.78 2.79 19.87
N SER A 25 -2.79 1.90 19.98
CA SER A 25 -1.44 2.19 20.44
C SER A 25 -0.66 3.19 19.56
N TRP A 26 -1.13 3.47 18.34
CA TRP A 26 -0.54 4.46 17.43
C TRP A 26 -1.24 5.83 17.49
N SER A 27 -2.26 5.98 18.34
CA SER A 27 -3.15 7.14 18.36
C SER A 27 -2.45 8.50 18.51
N GLY A 28 -1.30 8.56 19.18
CA GLY A 28 -0.48 9.78 19.31
C GLY A 28 0.21 10.23 18.02
N ASP A 29 0.39 9.33 17.05
CA ASP A 29 1.24 9.55 15.88
C ASP A 29 0.46 9.90 14.60
N LYS A 30 -0.88 9.99 14.66
CA LYS A 30 -1.77 10.16 13.48
C LYS A 30 -1.50 9.15 12.34
N LYS A 31 -0.92 7.99 12.66
CA LYS A 31 -0.61 6.91 11.73
C LYS A 31 -1.86 6.14 11.35
N PHE A 32 -1.95 5.71 10.09
CA PHE A 32 -2.99 4.80 9.64
C PHE A 32 -2.51 3.95 8.46
N VAL A 33 -3.18 2.82 8.27
CA VAL A 33 -2.97 1.91 7.17
C VAL A 33 -4.18 1.96 6.25
N PHE A 34 -3.94 1.92 4.95
CA PHE A 34 -4.96 1.70 3.94
C PHE A 34 -4.47 0.67 2.92
N ARG A 35 -5.40 0.05 2.19
CA ARG A 35 -5.08 -0.79 1.04
C ARG A 35 -4.97 0.09 -0.19
N GLN A 36 -3.81 0.06 -0.85
CA GLN A 36 -3.64 0.78 -2.10
C GLN A 36 -4.55 0.18 -3.17
N VAL A 37 -5.21 1.04 -3.95
CA VAL A 37 -5.93 0.62 -5.15
C VAL A 37 -4.91 0.06 -6.14
N PRO A 38 -5.08 -1.19 -6.65
CA PRO A 38 -4.21 -1.72 -7.69
C PRO A 38 -4.13 -0.77 -8.87
N ALA A 39 -2.93 -0.56 -9.39
CA ALA A 39 -2.68 0.38 -10.46
C ALA A 39 -1.93 -0.29 -11.61
N GLU A 40 -2.39 0.00 -12.82
CA GLU A 40 -1.67 -0.26 -14.06
C GLU A 40 -1.06 1.06 -14.52
N ILE A 41 0.25 1.07 -14.71
CA ILE A 41 1.00 2.25 -15.12
C ILE A 41 1.54 1.98 -16.53
N PRO A 42 0.98 2.65 -17.55
CA PRO A 42 1.42 2.51 -18.94
C PRO A 42 2.89 2.90 -19.14
N ALA A 43 3.55 2.28 -20.12
CA ALA A 43 4.94 2.51 -20.46
C ALA A 43 5.28 4.00 -20.65
N GLU A 44 4.39 4.78 -21.24
CA GLU A 44 4.58 6.22 -21.48
C GLU A 44 4.62 7.07 -20.20
N VAL A 45 4.13 6.54 -19.08
CA VAL A 45 4.16 7.20 -17.77
C VAL A 45 5.46 6.90 -17.02
N VAL A 46 6.04 5.70 -17.21
CA VAL A 46 7.20 5.21 -16.45
C VAL A 46 8.41 6.16 -16.47
N PRO A 47 8.79 6.79 -17.61
CA PRO A 47 9.91 7.75 -17.64
C PRO A 47 9.70 8.95 -16.71
N LYS A 48 8.45 9.36 -16.48
CA LYS A 48 8.07 10.53 -15.67
C LYS A 48 7.96 10.23 -14.18
N MET A 49 8.06 8.96 -13.78
CA MET A 49 7.95 8.57 -12.37
C MET A 49 9.18 9.03 -11.58
N GLN A 50 8.96 9.84 -10.55
CA GLN A 50 10.02 10.30 -9.64
C GLN A 50 10.46 9.21 -8.65
N SER A 51 9.59 8.23 -8.41
CA SER A 51 9.82 7.13 -7.47
C SER A 51 10.75 6.03 -8.00
N LEU A 52 11.10 6.05 -9.29
CA LEU A 52 11.95 5.04 -9.92
C LEU A 52 13.35 5.59 -10.21
N PRO A 53 14.42 4.91 -9.76
CA PRO A 53 15.78 5.21 -10.21
C PRO A 53 15.94 5.01 -11.72
N GLN A 54 16.85 5.76 -12.35
CA GLN A 54 17.04 5.71 -13.81
C GLN A 54 17.31 4.28 -14.32
N LYS A 55 18.20 3.51 -13.66
CA LYS A 55 18.49 2.12 -14.04
C LYS A 55 17.26 1.20 -14.06
N VAL A 56 16.27 1.48 -13.20
CA VAL A 56 15.03 0.70 -13.16
C VAL A 56 14.12 1.10 -14.32
N LYS A 57 14.08 2.38 -14.68
CA LYS A 57 13.38 2.86 -15.89
C LYS A 57 13.96 2.23 -17.15
N ASP A 58 15.29 2.19 -17.25
CA ASP A 58 16.00 1.60 -18.39
C ASP A 58 15.69 0.10 -18.52
N TYR A 59 15.66 -0.63 -17.40
CA TYR A 59 15.22 -2.03 -17.38
C TYR A 59 13.79 -2.19 -17.90
N PHE A 60 12.84 -1.39 -17.41
CA PHE A 60 11.46 -1.47 -17.89
C PHE A 60 11.32 -1.10 -19.36
N GLN A 61 12.05 -0.09 -19.83
CA GLN A 61 12.09 0.27 -21.26
C GLN A 61 12.52 -0.93 -22.11
N GLY A 62 13.59 -1.63 -21.72
CA GLY A 62 14.01 -2.85 -22.41
C GLY A 62 12.97 -3.98 -22.36
N THR A 63 12.12 -4.03 -21.33
CA THR A 63 11.00 -5.00 -21.29
C THR A 63 9.82 -4.60 -22.18
N PHE A 64 9.58 -3.30 -22.37
CA PHE A 64 8.52 -2.80 -23.24
C PHE A 64 8.84 -2.96 -24.73
N GLU A 65 10.12 -2.87 -25.09
CA GLU A 65 10.62 -3.03 -26.46
C GLU A 65 10.79 -4.51 -26.87
N ASP A 66 10.73 -5.44 -25.93
CA ASP A 66 10.85 -6.87 -26.20
C ASP A 66 9.55 -7.43 -26.79
N GLU A 67 9.52 -7.56 -28.12
CA GLU A 67 8.37 -8.06 -28.89
C GLU A 67 7.87 -9.45 -28.42
N ASN A 68 8.72 -10.25 -27.77
CA ASN A 68 8.34 -11.56 -27.26
C ASN A 68 7.58 -11.49 -25.92
N LYS A 69 7.67 -10.38 -25.18
CA LYS A 69 7.08 -10.23 -23.85
C LYS A 69 5.68 -9.62 -23.86
N GLN A 70 5.37 -8.79 -24.85
CA GLN A 70 4.06 -8.10 -24.96
C GLN A 70 3.66 -7.37 -23.66
N ILE A 71 4.62 -6.77 -22.96
CA ILE A 71 4.38 -5.99 -21.75
C ILE A 71 4.28 -4.51 -22.13
N ALA A 72 3.15 -3.88 -21.83
CA ALA A 72 2.93 -2.45 -22.11
C ALA A 72 2.82 -1.58 -20.84
N SER A 73 2.84 -2.20 -19.66
CA SER A 73 2.59 -1.54 -18.37
C SER A 73 3.37 -2.19 -17.24
N ILE A 74 3.65 -1.42 -16.18
CA ILE A 74 4.00 -1.98 -14.86
C ILE A 74 2.77 -2.01 -13.94
N TYR A 75 2.79 -2.88 -12.95
CA TYR A 75 1.64 -3.12 -12.09
C TYR A 75 1.98 -3.00 -10.62
N TYR A 76 1.17 -2.24 -9.88
CA TYR A 76 1.15 -2.28 -8.43
C TYR A 76 -0.03 -3.16 -7.99
N ARG A 77 0.28 -4.23 -7.24
CA ARG A 77 -0.69 -5.22 -6.76
C ARG A 77 -0.52 -5.43 -5.26
N ASP A 78 -1.64 -5.66 -4.58
CA ASP A 78 -1.72 -6.17 -3.21
C ASP A 78 -0.85 -5.44 -2.17
N GLN A 79 -0.85 -4.11 -2.23
CA GLN A 79 -0.06 -3.28 -1.30
C GLN A 79 -0.93 -2.74 -0.16
N LEU A 80 -0.45 -2.93 1.06
CA LEU A 80 -0.86 -2.12 2.21
C LEU A 80 0.15 -0.99 2.39
N VAL A 81 -0.37 0.17 2.76
CA VAL A 81 0.40 1.40 2.85
C VAL A 81 0.20 2.02 4.22
N LEU A 82 1.30 2.33 4.90
CA LEU A 82 1.31 3.09 6.14
C LEU A 82 1.52 4.56 5.80
N VAL A 83 0.58 5.40 6.24
CA VAL A 83 0.75 6.84 6.27
C VAL A 83 1.25 7.22 7.66
N GLY A 84 2.45 7.79 7.71
CA GLY A 84 3.12 8.26 8.90
C GLY A 84 2.97 9.75 9.15
N LEU A 85 3.75 10.24 10.12
CA LEU A 85 3.86 11.68 10.40
C LEU A 85 4.30 12.43 9.13
N SER A 86 3.85 13.67 9.01
CA SER A 86 4.15 14.55 7.87
C SER A 86 3.77 13.98 6.49
N ASN A 87 2.72 13.14 6.42
CA ASN A 87 2.28 12.46 5.21
C ASN A 87 3.38 11.60 4.55
N SER A 88 4.28 11.05 5.37
CA SER A 88 5.23 10.03 4.89
C SER A 88 4.46 8.77 4.48
N ILE A 89 4.78 8.22 3.32
CA ILE A 89 4.12 7.05 2.76
C ILE A 89 5.15 5.93 2.63
N THR A 90 4.89 4.80 3.27
CA THR A 90 5.74 3.60 3.18
C THR A 90 4.87 2.36 3.02
N SER A 91 5.47 1.28 2.51
CA SER A 91 4.83 -0.02 2.55
C SER A 91 4.54 -0.44 4.00
N TYR A 92 3.44 -1.16 4.18
CA TYR A 92 3.08 -1.76 5.45
C TYR A 92 3.00 -3.28 5.30
N SER A 93 3.70 -3.98 6.19
CA SER A 93 3.54 -5.41 6.39
C SER A 93 3.26 -5.63 7.88
N PRO A 94 2.12 -6.24 8.26
CA PRO A 94 1.80 -6.49 9.65
C PRO A 94 2.92 -7.31 10.31
N SER A 95 3.42 -6.83 11.44
CA SER A 95 4.30 -7.64 12.28
C SER A 95 3.51 -8.77 12.96
N VAL A 96 4.22 -9.71 13.61
CA VAL A 96 3.57 -10.71 14.46
C VAL A 96 2.78 -10.03 15.58
N SER A 97 3.31 -8.94 16.16
CA SER A 97 2.60 -8.16 17.18
C SER A 97 1.31 -7.54 16.63
N ASP A 98 1.35 -7.00 15.41
CA ASP A 98 0.17 -6.43 14.76
C ASP A 98 -0.88 -7.48 14.41
N THR A 99 -0.43 -8.69 14.06
CA THR A 99 -1.29 -9.82 13.72
C THR A 99 -2.03 -10.35 14.95
N LEU A 100 -1.37 -10.38 16.11
CA LEU A 100 -1.96 -10.82 17.38
C LEU A 100 -2.69 -9.69 18.13
N ALA A 101 -2.66 -8.47 17.59
CA ALA A 101 -3.30 -7.33 18.20
C ALA A 101 -4.82 -7.42 18.09
N ILE A 102 -5.48 -7.00 19.17
CA ILE A 102 -6.93 -6.85 19.27
C ILE A 102 -7.33 -5.40 19.50
N ASP A 103 -6.42 -4.46 19.22
CA ASP A 103 -6.60 -3.03 19.45
C ASP A 103 -6.72 -2.24 18.15
N TRP A 104 -7.19 -2.89 17.07
CA TRP A 104 -7.43 -2.21 15.80
C TRP A 104 -8.71 -1.36 15.85
N GLU A 105 -8.68 -0.26 15.11
CA GLU A 105 -9.76 0.74 15.00
C GLU A 105 -9.99 1.08 13.52
N ILE A 106 -11.25 1.30 13.15
CA ILE A 106 -11.63 1.88 11.85
C ILE A 106 -11.77 3.40 12.02
N LEU A 107 -11.17 4.18 11.12
CA LEU A 107 -11.09 5.64 11.22
C LEU A 107 -12.16 6.40 10.43
N ASP A 108 -13.07 5.67 9.79
CA ASP A 108 -14.14 6.17 8.93
C ASP A 108 -15.53 5.89 9.51
#